data_AF-A0AAW7D8P4-F1
#
_entry.id   AF-A0AAW7D8P4-F1
#
_cell.length_a   1.000
_cell.length_b   1.000
_cell.length_c   1.000
_cell.angle_alpha   90.00
_cell.angle_beta   90.00
_cell.angle_gamma   90.00
#
_symmetry.space_group_name_H-M   'P 1'
#
loop_
_entity.id
_entity.type
_entity.pdbx_description
1 polymer ?
#
loop_
_entity_poly.entity_id
_entity_poly.type
_entity_poly.pdbx_seq_one_letter_code
_entity_poly.pdbx_strand_id
1 'polypeptide(L)'
;MNEHLEIVNHQNAIGYIKELAKKNKTISERDLLQIHYLMVHGINNDQAGKYRNLQVLISGAKHVPPQPFLVPKEMENLFLWYNENKDKLHPLY
;
A
#
# COMPACT_ATOMS: atom_id res chain seq x y z
N MET A 1 16.84 16.33 -5.43
CA MET A 1 16.93 15.90 -4.01
C MET A 1 15.85 14.87 -3.67
N ASN A 2 14.58 15.09 -4.07
CA ASN A 2 13.50 14.10 -3.86
C ASN A 2 13.74 12.75 -4.57
N GLU A 3 14.23 12.73 -5.80
CA GLU A 3 14.52 11.47 -6.53
C GLU A 3 15.49 10.55 -5.79
N HIS A 4 16.50 11.11 -5.12
CA HIS A 4 17.43 10.31 -4.30
C HIS A 4 16.71 9.67 -3.11
N LEU A 5 15.83 10.43 -2.43
CA LEU A 5 15.03 9.91 -1.33
C LEU A 5 14.05 8.84 -1.81
N GLU A 6 13.44 8.99 -2.98
CA GLU A 6 12.57 7.98 -3.57
C GLU A 6 13.29 6.64 -3.76
N ILE A 7 14.53 6.66 -4.27
CA ILE A 7 15.35 5.45 -4.46
C ILE A 7 15.65 4.78 -3.11
N VAL A 8 16.08 5.56 -2.11
CA VAL A 8 16.40 5.05 -0.77
C VAL A 8 15.14 4.48 -0.09
N ASN A 9 14.03 5.20 -0.16
CA ASN A 9 12.74 4.77 0.39
C ASN A 9 12.25 3.47 -0.26
N HIS A 10 12.38 3.37 -1.59
CA HIS A 10 12.00 2.16 -2.31
C HIS A 10 12.84 0.96 -1.89
N GLN A 11 14.16 1.13 -1.73
CA GLN A 11 15.05 0.09 -1.22
C GLN A 11 14.62 -0.37 0.19
N ASN A 12 14.27 0.56 1.07
CA ASN A 12 13.79 0.26 2.43
C ASN A 12 12.46 -0.49 2.42
N ALA A 13 11.50 -0.06 1.60
CA ALA A 13 10.20 -0.70 1.46
C ALA A 13 10.33 -2.14 0.93
N ILE A 14 11.16 -2.36 -0.09
CA ILE A 14 11.47 -3.71 -0.60
C ILE A 14 12.11 -4.58 0.48
N GLY A 15 13.05 -4.01 1.27
CA GLY A 15 13.66 -4.71 2.40
C GLY A 15 12.63 -5.20 3.40
N TYR A 16 11.71 -4.33 3.79
CA TYR A 16 10.61 -4.67 4.70
C TYR A 16 9.70 -5.76 4.15
N ILE A 17 9.30 -5.67 2.87
CA ILE A 17 8.47 -6.69 2.20
C ILE A 17 9.18 -8.06 2.21
N LYS A 18 10.49 -8.09 1.93
CA LYS A 18 11.28 -9.33 1.97
C LYS A 18 11.30 -9.94 3.37
N GLU A 19 11.42 -9.14 4.41
CA GLU A 19 11.37 -9.63 5.79
C GLU A 19 9.99 -10.18 6.19
N LEU A 20 8.90 -9.57 5.72
CA LEU A 20 7.55 -10.11 5.89
C LEU A 20 7.40 -11.48 5.21
N ALA A 21 7.89 -11.60 3.97
CA ALA A 21 7.86 -12.84 3.21
C ALA A 21 8.69 -13.95 3.87
N LYS A 22 9.91 -13.65 4.33
CA LYS A 22 10.77 -14.61 5.06
C LYS A 22 10.11 -15.16 6.31
N LYS A 23 9.32 -14.35 7.02
CA LYS A 23 8.59 -14.76 8.23
C LYS A 23 7.32 -15.56 7.92
N ASN A 24 7.01 -15.78 6.64
CA ASN A 24 5.75 -16.36 6.17
C ASN A 24 4.52 -15.72 6.85
N LYS A 25 4.60 -14.40 7.11
CA LYS A 25 3.56 -13.68 7.83
C LYS A 25 2.44 -13.33 6.85
N THR A 26 1.20 -13.59 7.23
CA THR A 26 0.05 -13.05 6.49
C THR A 26 0.07 -11.52 6.57
N ILE A 27 0.07 -10.87 5.40
CA ILE A 27 0.09 -9.41 5.30
C ILE A 27 -1.21 -8.83 5.86
N SER A 28 -1.08 -7.77 6.65
CA SER A 28 -2.20 -7.03 7.23
C SER A 28 -2.30 -5.61 6.66
N GLU A 29 -3.43 -4.95 6.90
CA GLU A 29 -3.62 -3.53 6.57
C GLU A 29 -2.54 -2.64 7.18
N ARG A 30 -2.13 -2.93 8.42
CA ARG A 30 -1.03 -2.23 9.08
C ARG A 30 0.30 -2.40 8.34
N ASP A 31 0.58 -3.59 7.83
CA ASP A 31 1.80 -3.84 7.06
C ASP A 31 1.80 -3.06 5.74
N LEU A 32 0.64 -2.98 5.08
CA LEU A 32 0.47 -2.16 3.87
C LEU A 32 0.70 -0.67 4.16
N LEU A 33 0.10 -0.12 5.22
CA LEU A 33 0.31 1.27 5.61
C LEU A 33 1.77 1.51 6.03
N GLN A 34 2.44 0.53 6.63
CA GLN A 34 3.87 0.61 6.94
C GLN A 34 4.72 0.65 5.66
N ILE A 35 4.39 -0.14 4.65
CA ILE A 35 5.06 -0.08 3.34
C ILE A 35 4.86 1.31 2.72
N HIS A 36 3.63 1.84 2.74
CA HIS A 36 3.35 3.18 2.23
C HIS A 36 4.11 4.27 3.01
N TYR A 37 4.22 4.12 4.33
CA TYR A 37 5.03 5.01 5.16
C TYR A 37 6.50 5.01 4.70
N LEU A 38 7.11 3.82 4.55
CA LEU A 38 8.50 3.69 4.11
C LEU A 38 8.75 4.29 2.72
N MET A 39 7.75 4.23 1.83
CA MET A 39 7.83 4.81 0.49
C MET A 39 7.82 6.35 0.48
N VAL A 40 7.02 6.97 1.37
CA VAL A 40 6.66 8.39 1.26
C VAL A 40 7.27 9.26 2.37
N HIS A 41 7.71 8.66 3.47
CA HIS A 41 8.37 9.38 4.56
C HIS A 41 9.63 10.12 4.07
N GLY A 42 9.84 11.33 4.58
CA GLY A 42 10.90 12.25 4.11
C GLY A 42 10.53 13.04 2.84
N ILE A 43 9.51 12.61 2.08
CA ILE A 43 9.01 13.32 0.89
C ILE A 43 7.70 14.03 1.23
N ASN A 44 6.74 13.32 1.83
CA ASN A 44 5.46 13.87 2.29
C ASN A 44 5.04 13.22 3.62
N ASN A 45 5.59 13.76 4.71
CA ASN A 45 5.39 13.21 6.05
C ASN A 45 3.93 13.23 6.51
N ASP A 46 3.16 14.21 6.07
CA ASP A 46 1.76 14.35 6.50
C ASP A 46 0.88 13.22 5.97
N GLN A 47 1.22 12.69 4.79
CA GLN A 47 0.48 11.62 4.11
C GLN A 47 1.10 10.22 4.28
N ALA A 48 2.34 10.14 4.76
CA ALA A 48 3.06 8.87 4.92
C ALA A 48 2.26 7.90 5.82
N GLY A 49 1.99 6.69 5.30
CA GLY A 49 1.29 5.63 6.02
C GLY A 49 -0.19 5.89 6.33
N LYS A 50 -0.85 6.81 5.60
CA LYS A 50 -2.27 7.12 5.78
C LYS A 50 -3.04 6.92 4.49
N TYR A 51 -4.33 6.66 4.63
CA TYR A 51 -5.25 6.75 3.50
C TYR A 51 -5.42 8.19 3.05
N ARG A 52 -5.68 8.34 1.76
CA ARG A 52 -6.02 9.62 1.15
C ARG A 52 -7.28 10.20 1.79
N ASN A 53 -7.23 11.48 2.09
CA ASN A 53 -8.34 12.25 2.68
C ASN A 53 -8.99 13.26 1.71
N LEU A 54 -8.51 13.37 0.46
CA LEU A 54 -9.01 14.31 -0.54
C LEU A 54 -9.38 13.59 -1.83
N GLN A 55 -10.44 14.01 -2.54
CA GLN A 55 -10.79 13.40 -3.83
C GLN A 55 -9.71 13.67 -4.89
N VAL A 56 -9.36 12.65 -5.69
CA VAL A 56 -8.39 12.78 -6.78
C VAL A 56 -8.95 12.23 -8.08
N LEU A 57 -8.42 12.76 -9.18
CA LEU A 57 -8.60 12.25 -10.53
C LEU A 57 -7.21 11.90 -11.07
N ILE A 58 -7.11 10.76 -11.75
CA ILE A 58 -5.85 10.34 -12.37
C ILE A 58 -5.87 10.86 -13.81
N SER A 59 -4.96 11.78 -14.12
CA SER A 59 -4.89 12.39 -15.45
C SER A 59 -4.76 11.31 -16.54
N GLY A 60 -5.62 11.39 -17.55
CA GLY A 60 -5.64 10.43 -18.67
C GLY A 60 -6.34 9.09 -18.37
N ALA A 61 -6.79 8.83 -17.13
CA ALA A 61 -7.53 7.62 -16.79
C ALA A 61 -9.06 7.86 -16.84
N LYS A 62 -9.81 6.90 -17.38
CA LYS A 62 -11.28 6.86 -17.22
C LYS A 62 -11.70 6.45 -15.81
N HIS A 63 -10.85 5.70 -15.12
CA HIS A 63 -11.11 5.23 -13.78
C HIS A 63 -11.13 6.40 -12.79
N VAL A 64 -12.18 6.47 -11.99
CA VAL A 64 -12.30 7.40 -10.88
C VAL A 64 -12.14 6.62 -9.58
N PRO A 65 -11.10 6.88 -8.76
CA PRO A 65 -10.93 6.21 -7.49
C PRO A 65 -12.10 6.46 -6.53
N PRO A 66 -12.35 5.55 -5.57
CA PRO A 66 -13.39 5.72 -4.55
C PRO A 66 -13.28 7.05 -3.81
N GLN A 67 -14.39 7.54 -3.26
CA GLN A 67 -14.37 8.73 -2.40
C GLN A 67 -13.48 8.50 -1.17
N PRO A 68 -12.82 9.54 -0.61
CA PRO A 68 -11.83 9.36 0.45
C PRO A 68 -12.39 8.62 1.68
N PHE A 69 -13.63 8.93 2.06
CA PHE A 69 -14.30 8.32 3.20
C PHE A 69 -14.68 6.84 2.98
N LEU A 70 -14.69 6.37 1.73
CA LEU A 70 -14.93 4.96 1.39
C LEU A 70 -13.64 4.15 1.36
N VAL A 71 -12.48 4.78 1.21
CA VAL A 71 -11.18 4.08 1.08
C VAL A 71 -10.94 3.10 2.23
N PRO A 72 -11.14 3.44 3.52
CA PRO A 72 -10.95 2.48 4.60
C PRO A 72 -11.85 1.24 4.45
N LYS A 73 -13.11 1.41 4.02
CA LYS A 73 -14.03 0.29 3.84
C LYS A 73 -13.65 -0.60 2.66
N GLU A 74 -13.23 0.00 1.54
CA GLU A 74 -12.75 -0.74 0.39
C GLU A 74 -11.47 -1.54 0.70
N MET A 75 -10.59 -0.97 1.53
CA MET A 75 -9.37 -1.65 1.98
C MET A 75 -9.67 -2.80 2.95
N GLU A 76 -10.62 -2.62 3.87
CA GLU A 76 -11.13 -3.72 4.69
C GLU A 76 -11.65 -4.87 3.81
N ASN A 77 -12.50 -4.57 2.82
CA ASN A 77 -13.03 -5.56 1.88
C ASN A 77 -11.91 -6.26 1.10
N LEU A 78 -10.88 -5.53 0.67
CA LEU A 78 -9.70 -6.10 0.01
C LEU A 78 -8.98 -7.12 0.91
N PHE A 79 -8.79 -6.80 2.19
CA PHE A 79 -8.11 -7.71 3.12
C PHE A 79 -8.97 -8.92 3.49
N LEU A 80 -10.29 -8.77 3.57
CA LEU A 80 -11.21 -9.90 3.71
C LEU A 80 -11.07 -10.85 2.53
N TRP A 81 -11.18 -10.33 1.30
CA TRP A 81 -10.98 -11.12 0.08
C TRP A 81 -9.60 -11.78 0.04
N TYR A 82 -8.53 -11.04 0.37
CA TYR A 82 -7.18 -11.58 0.39
C TYR A 82 -7.07 -12.76 1.37
N ASN A 83 -7.56 -12.61 2.60
CA ASN A 83 -7.50 -13.68 3.60
C ASN A 83 -8.32 -14.91 3.20
N GLU A 84 -9.43 -14.73 2.50
CA GLU A 84 -10.25 -15.83 1.99
C GLU A 84 -9.60 -16.60 0.83
N ASN A 85 -8.71 -15.95 0.06
CA ASN A 85 -8.22 -16.46 -1.22
C ASN A 85 -6.71 -16.77 -1.28
N LYS A 86 -5.91 -16.23 -0.36
CA LYS A 86 -4.43 -16.36 -0.36
C LYS A 86 -3.90 -17.80 -0.42
N ASP A 87 -4.67 -18.77 0.11
CA ASP A 87 -4.30 -20.19 0.13
C ASP A 87 -5.08 -21.02 -0.91
N LYS A 88 -6.00 -20.40 -1.66
CA LYS A 88 -6.87 -21.06 -2.65
C LYS A 88 -6.47 -20.77 -4.08
N LEU A 89 -5.99 -19.55 -4.33
CA LEU A 89 -5.58 -19.12 -5.66
C LEU A 89 -4.12 -19.47 -5.90
N HIS A 90 -3.78 -19.86 -7.13
CA HIS A 90 -2.39 -20.05 -7.47
C HIS A 90 -1.72 -18.67 -7.56
N PRO A 91 -0.48 -18.47 -7.04
CA PRO A 91 0.12 -17.14 -6.92
C PRO A 91 0.28 -16.36 -8.23
N LEU A 92 0.25 -17.04 -9.37
CA LEU A 92 0.42 -16.46 -10.71
C LEU A 92 -0.72 -16.77 -11.69
N TYR A 93 -1.64 -17.69 -11.35
CA TYR A 93 -2.65 -18.23 -12.29
C TYR A 93 -4.01 -18.37 -11.64
#